data_AF-A0A6M5JBV4-F1
#
_entry.id   AF-A0A6M5JBV4-F1
#
_cell.length_a   1.000
_cell.length_b   1.000
_cell.length_c   1.000
_cell.angle_alpha   90.00
_cell.angle_beta   90.00
_cell.angle_gamma   90.00
#
_symmetry.space_group_name_H-M   'P 1'
#
loop_
_entity.id
_entity.type
_entity.pdbx_description
1 polymer ?
#
loop_
_entity_poly.entity_id
_entity_poly.type
_entity_poly.pdbx_seq_one_letter_code
_entity_poly.pdbx_strand_id
1 'polypeptide(L)'
;MIAFVISAALVAAAAPGTGLAPAQKRELAAAIVCPERLPDDQARIRSARSFYELYGRFRPGSHAGERMAYRDTLLHARKCSAQGDALIHTFPES
;
A
#
# COMPACT_ATOMS: atom_id res chain seq x y z
N MET A 1 21.77 25.48 -42.71
CA MET A 1 21.96 25.08 -41.30
C MET A 1 20.57 24.98 -40.69
N ILE A 2 20.07 23.77 -40.47
CA ILE A 2 18.71 23.51 -39.97
C ILE A 2 18.81 23.44 -38.45
N ALA A 3 18.32 24.47 -37.76
CA ALA A 3 18.23 24.49 -36.31
C ALA A 3 17.17 23.48 -35.87
N PHE A 4 17.62 22.35 -35.32
CA PHE A 4 16.77 21.37 -34.66
C PHE A 4 16.24 21.98 -33.35
N VAL A 5 14.98 22.43 -33.37
CA VAL A 5 14.26 22.81 -32.16
C VAL A 5 13.89 21.50 -31.44
N ILE A 6 14.71 21.11 -30.48
CA ILE A 6 14.43 19.99 -29.57
C ILE A 6 13.35 20.49 -28.61
N SER A 7 12.09 20.23 -28.93
CA SER A 7 10.96 20.39 -28.02
C SER A 7 11.15 19.41 -26.85
N ALA A 8 11.76 19.87 -25.78
CA ALA A 8 11.80 19.17 -24.50
C ALA A 8 10.36 19.10 -23.95
N ALA A 9 9.63 18.06 -24.33
CA ALA A 9 8.40 17.69 -23.68
C ALA A 9 8.74 17.37 -22.22
N LEU A 10 8.44 18.33 -21.33
CA LEU A 10 8.36 18.09 -19.90
C LEU A 10 7.30 17.01 -19.70
N VAL A 11 7.74 15.76 -19.63
CA VAL A 11 6.97 14.70 -19.01
C VAL A 11 6.96 15.04 -17.53
N ALA A 12 5.99 15.85 -17.12
CA ALA A 12 5.60 15.94 -15.73
C ALA A 12 5.13 14.54 -15.35
N ALA A 13 6.07 13.72 -14.87
CA ALA A 13 5.78 12.47 -14.22
C ALA A 13 4.93 12.84 -13.00
N ALA A 14 3.61 12.83 -13.17
CA ALA A 14 2.68 12.78 -12.08
C ALA A 14 3.02 11.49 -11.34
N ALA A 15 3.92 11.59 -10.35
CA ALA A 15 4.06 10.57 -9.34
C ALA A 15 2.63 10.25 -8.91
N PRO A 16 2.18 8.99 -8.94
CA PRO A 16 0.81 8.64 -8.64
C PRO A 16 0.56 8.99 -7.17
N GLY A 17 0.22 10.25 -6.94
CA GLY A 17 -0.22 10.74 -5.68
C GLY A 17 -1.49 9.97 -5.42
N THR A 18 -1.53 9.24 -4.32
CA THR A 18 -2.69 8.44 -3.90
C THR A 18 -3.99 9.24 -3.77
N GLY A 19 -3.98 10.54 -4.11
CA GLY A 19 -5.04 11.52 -3.94
C GLY A 19 -5.42 11.75 -2.50
N LEU A 20 -4.61 11.26 -1.56
CA LEU A 20 -4.81 11.43 -0.13
C LEU A 20 -4.16 12.73 0.33
N ALA A 21 -4.90 13.52 1.09
CA ALA A 21 -4.37 14.67 1.81
C ALA A 21 -3.35 14.20 2.88
N PRO A 22 -2.37 15.04 3.27
CA PRO A 22 -1.38 14.68 4.28
C PRO A 22 -1.98 14.21 5.61
N ALA A 23 -3.10 14.81 6.05
CA ALA A 23 -3.80 14.38 7.26
C ALA A 23 -4.36 12.95 7.13
N GLN A 24 -4.97 12.62 5.99
CA GLN A 24 -5.52 11.29 5.71
C GLN A 24 -4.42 10.23 5.64
N LYS A 25 -3.26 10.57 5.06
CA LYS A 25 -2.08 9.69 5.05
C LYS A 25 -1.61 9.37 6.47
N ARG A 26 -1.55 10.36 7.35
CA ARG A 26 -1.18 10.16 8.77
C ARG A 26 -2.19 9.29 9.50
N GLU A 27 -3.48 9.49 9.27
CA GLU A 27 -4.53 8.69 9.90
C GLU A 27 -4.47 7.22 9.44
N LEU A 28 -4.30 6.98 8.14
CA LEU A 28 -4.09 5.63 7.60
C LEU A 28 -2.83 4.99 8.17
N ALA A 29 -1.73 5.73 8.27
CA ALA A 29 -0.49 5.24 8.87
C ALA A 29 -0.65 4.90 10.36
N ALA A 30 -1.48 5.64 11.10
CA ALA A 30 -1.79 5.37 12.51
C ALA A 30 -2.67 4.12 12.69
N ALA A 31 -3.56 3.85 11.72
CA ALA A 31 -4.46 2.69 11.76
C ALA A 31 -3.76 1.33 11.47
N ILE A 32 -2.52 1.35 10.96
CA ILE A 32 -1.78 0.12 10.65
C ILE A 32 -1.22 -0.54 11.91
N VAL A 33 -1.53 -1.84 12.06
CA VAL A 33 -0.90 -2.74 13.03
C VAL A 33 -0.17 -3.84 12.25
N CYS A 34 1.06 -4.14 12.68
CA CYS A 34 1.83 -5.22 12.06
C CYS A 34 1.16 -6.58 12.31
N PRO A 35 0.92 -7.39 11.26
CA PRO A 35 0.17 -8.66 11.35
C PRO A 35 0.66 -9.64 12.42
N GLU A 36 1.97 -9.67 12.67
CA GLU A 36 2.62 -10.52 13.66
C GLU A 36 2.31 -10.15 15.11
N ARG A 37 1.78 -8.95 15.35
CA ARG A 37 1.31 -8.51 16.66
C ARG A 37 -0.16 -8.82 16.90
N LEU A 38 -0.86 -9.34 15.90
CA LEU A 38 -2.28 -9.69 16.00
C LEU A 38 -2.42 -11.15 16.43
N PRO A 39 -3.33 -11.44 17.38
CA PRO A 39 -3.39 -12.72 18.09
C PRO A 39 -3.82 -13.91 17.23
N ASP A 40 -4.64 -13.66 16.20
CA ASP A 40 -5.21 -14.69 15.34
C ASP A 40 -5.53 -14.14 13.93
N ASP A 41 -5.87 -15.05 13.01
CA ASP A 41 -6.21 -14.68 11.63
C ASP A 41 -7.46 -13.81 11.53
N GLN A 42 -8.42 -13.98 12.44
CA GLN A 42 -9.62 -13.15 12.48
C GLN A 42 -9.29 -11.69 12.84
N ALA A 43 -8.32 -11.47 13.74
CA ALA A 43 -7.81 -10.16 14.08
C ALA A 43 -7.05 -9.52 12.91
N ARG A 44 -6.29 -10.30 12.15
CA ARG A 44 -5.62 -9.85 10.90
C ARG A 44 -6.63 -9.42 9.85
N ILE A 45 -7.66 -10.24 9.61
CA ILE A 45 -8.75 -9.94 8.67
C ILE A 45 -9.49 -8.68 9.10
N ARG A 46 -9.87 -8.55 10.38
CA ARG A 46 -10.54 -7.35 10.92
C ARG A 46 -9.68 -6.11 10.73
N SER A 47 -8.39 -6.18 11.08
CA SER A 47 -7.45 -5.06 10.92
C SER A 47 -7.32 -4.62 9.45
N ALA A 48 -7.15 -5.57 8.52
CA ALA A 48 -7.09 -5.26 7.09
C ALA A 48 -8.40 -4.63 6.57
N ARG A 49 -9.55 -5.17 6.99
CA ARG A 49 -10.86 -4.66 6.62
C ARG A 49 -11.07 -3.23 7.11
N SER A 50 -10.78 -2.94 8.37
CA SER A 50 -10.89 -1.59 8.93
C SER A 50 -10.00 -0.59 8.19
N PHE A 51 -8.80 -1.02 7.79
CA PHE A 51 -7.92 -0.18 6.96
C PHE A 51 -8.53 0.11 5.58
N TYR A 52 -9.08 -0.90 4.89
CA TYR A 52 -9.69 -0.71 3.56
C TYR A 52 -10.97 0.13 3.61
N GLU A 53 -11.76 0.01 4.67
CA GLU A 53 -12.93 0.85 4.92
C GLU A 53 -12.52 2.31 5.17
N LEU A 54 -11.48 2.55 5.97
CA LEU A 54 -10.92 3.88 6.18
C LEU A 54 -10.37 4.48 4.88
N TYR A 55 -9.57 3.73 4.13
CA TYR A 55 -9.04 4.18 2.85
C TYR A 55 -10.16 4.49 1.86
N GLY A 56 -11.19 3.62 1.78
CA GLY A 56 -12.34 3.81 0.91
C GLY A 56 -13.14 5.07 1.23
N ARG A 57 -13.20 5.49 2.51
CA ARG A 57 -13.80 6.77 2.90
C ARG A 57 -12.99 7.98 2.43
N PHE A 58 -11.66 7.90 2.46
CA PHE A 58 -10.80 8.99 1.99
C PHE A 58 -10.66 9.05 0.48
N ARG A 59 -10.76 7.91 -0.20
CA ARG A 59 -10.70 7.78 -1.66
C ARG A 59 -11.90 6.98 -2.16
N PRO A 60 -13.10 7.60 -2.21
CA PRO A 60 -14.27 7.00 -2.84
C PRO A 60 -13.95 6.62 -4.29
N GLY A 61 -14.33 5.43 -4.71
CA GLY A 61 -14.00 4.90 -6.05
C GLY A 61 -12.63 4.23 -6.17
N SER A 62 -11.80 4.22 -5.13
CA SER A 62 -10.58 3.41 -5.13
C SER A 62 -10.89 1.93 -5.29
N HIS A 63 -10.06 1.21 -6.04
CA HIS A 63 -10.21 -0.24 -6.22
C HIS A 63 -9.38 -1.03 -5.21
N ALA A 64 -9.68 -2.33 -5.06
CA ALA A 64 -9.02 -3.19 -4.07
C ALA A 64 -7.48 -3.17 -4.21
N GLY A 65 -6.97 -3.24 -5.44
CA GLY A 65 -5.53 -3.19 -5.74
C GLY A 65 -4.82 -1.95 -5.16
N GLU A 66 -5.39 -0.76 -5.31
CA GLU A 66 -4.81 0.48 -4.73
C GLU A 66 -4.77 0.42 -3.20
N ARG A 67 -5.86 -0.06 -2.59
CA ARG A 67 -5.97 -0.15 -1.13
C ARG A 67 -4.95 -1.14 -0.56
N MET A 68 -4.78 -2.29 -1.21
CA MET A 68 -3.77 -3.29 -0.87
C MET A 68 -2.36 -2.73 -1.02
N ALA A 69 -2.03 -2.15 -2.18
CA ALA A 69 -0.71 -1.59 -2.44
C ALA A 69 -0.33 -0.49 -1.44
N TYR A 70 -1.28 0.38 -1.08
CA TYR A 70 -1.02 1.41 -0.07
C TYR A 70 -0.85 0.82 1.34
N ARG A 71 -1.64 -0.19 1.70
CA ARG A 71 -1.47 -0.92 2.97
C ARG A 71 -0.08 -1.56 3.05
N ASP A 72 0.35 -2.23 1.99
CA ASP A 72 1.65 -2.91 1.92
C ASP A 72 2.81 -1.92 2.01
N THR A 73 2.68 -0.75 1.34
CA THR A 73 3.63 0.35 1.48
C THR A 73 3.80 0.78 2.94
N LEU A 74 2.70 0.90 3.69
CA LEU A 74 2.75 1.28 5.11
C LEU A 74 3.30 0.17 6.00
N LEU A 75 2.97 -1.08 5.72
CA LEU A 75 3.52 -2.24 6.43
C LEU A 75 5.04 -2.34 6.24
N HIS A 76 5.51 -2.16 5.00
CA HIS A 76 6.92 -2.11 4.68
C HIS A 76 7.63 -0.93 5.35
N ALA A 77 7.03 0.27 5.30
CA ALA A 77 7.58 1.45 5.98
C ALA A 77 7.70 1.28 7.50
N ARG A 78 6.80 0.49 8.12
CA ARG A 78 6.85 0.12 9.54
C ARG A 78 7.79 -1.06 9.84
N LYS A 79 8.43 -1.64 8.82
CA LYS A 79 9.26 -2.85 8.93
C LYS A 79 8.52 -4.01 9.61
N CYS A 80 7.22 -4.12 9.36
CA CYS A 80 6.46 -5.27 9.84
C CYS A 80 7.08 -6.53 9.23
N SER A 81 7.16 -7.61 10.01
CA SER A 81 7.63 -8.89 9.48
C SER A 81 6.67 -9.31 8.37
N ALA A 82 7.21 -9.58 7.18
CA ALA A 82 6.48 -10.36 6.20
C ALA A 82 6.28 -11.73 6.85
N GLN A 83 5.12 -11.96 7.47
CA GLN A 83 4.71 -13.29 7.86
C GLN A 83 4.54 -14.09 6.58
N GLY A 84 5.66 -14.64 6.11
CA GLY A 84 5.86 -15.22 4.79
C GLY A 84 7.15 -16.05 4.72
N ASP A 85 8.19 -15.72 5.50
CA ASP A 85 9.40 -16.57 5.60
C ASP A 85 9.16 -17.90 6.33
N ALA A 86 8.00 -18.11 6.94
CA ALA A 86 7.62 -19.39 7.56
C ALA A 86 6.70 -20.28 6.69
N LEU A 87 6.33 -19.83 5.47
CA LEU A 87 5.52 -20.63 4.53
C LEU A 87 6.29 -21.06 3.28
N ILE A 88 7.53 -20.60 3.10
CA ILE A 88 8.42 -21.03 2.02
C ILE A 88 9.35 -22.11 2.60
N HIS A 89 8.91 -23.35 2.83
CA HIS A 89 9.78 -24.56 2.95
C HIS A 89 9.01 -25.88 3.19
N THR A 90 7.70 -25.98 2.93
CA THR A 90 6.99 -27.27 3.05
C THR A 90 5.97 -27.46 1.93
N PHE A 91 6.45 -27.59 0.70
CA PHE A 91 5.82 -28.50 -0.26
C PHE A 91 6.82 -29.64 -0.48
N PRO A 92 6.52 -30.89 -0.06
CA PRO A 92 7.31 -32.02 -0.54
C PRO A 92 7.06 -32.14 -2.04
N GLU A 93 8.12 -31.98 -2.83
CA GLU A 93 8.10 -32.39 -4.22
C GLU A 93 7.87 -33.90 -4.25
N SER A 94 6.71 -34.30 -4.77
CA SER A 94 6.37 -35.70 -5.09
C SER A 94 6.62 -35.95 -6.56
#